data_AF-A0A318TA18-F1
#
_entry.id   AF-A0A318TA18-F1
#
_cell.length_a   1.000
_cell.length_b   1.000
_cell.length_c   1.000
_cell.angle_alpha   90.00
_cell.angle_beta   90.00
_cell.angle_gamma   90.00
#
_symmetry.space_group_name_H-M   'P 1'
#
loop_
_entity.id
_entity.type
_entity.pdbx_description
1 polymer ?
#
loop_
_entity_poly.entity_id
_entity_poly.type
_entity_poly.pdbx_seq_one_letter_code
_entity_poly.pdbx_strand_id
1 'polypeptide(L)'
;MRKMIAFLFKTCLMLFMIGGTCLVLGQLAGILFQKGDWIIKSWELFANPTFIISAIAGIFGFILGYFPKEKVDEERVYSSDEVSEELELVR
;
A
#
# COMPACT_ATOMS: atom_id res chain seq x y z
N MET A 1 -23.07 -6.44 -0.43
CA MET A 1 -22.07 -6.15 -1.49
C MET A 1 -20.84 -5.42 -0.96
N ARG A 2 -20.96 -4.29 -0.24
CA ARG A 2 -19.82 -3.55 0.33
C ARG A 2 -18.84 -4.40 1.15
N LYS A 3 -19.32 -5.31 2.01
CA LYS A 3 -18.48 -6.25 2.79
C LYS A 3 -17.64 -7.18 1.90
N MET A 4 -18.20 -7.63 0.76
CA MET A 4 -17.52 -8.51 -0.18
C MET A 4 -16.42 -7.75 -0.93
N ILE A 5 -16.71 -6.53 -1.41
CA ILE A 5 -15.73 -5.67 -2.08
C ILE A 5 -14.62 -5.27 -1.11
N ALA A 6 -14.95 -4.93 0.14
CA ALA A 6 -13.98 -4.65 1.20
C ALA A 6 -13.05 -5.85 1.49
N PHE A 7 -13.61 -7.06 1.50
CA PHE A 7 -12.82 -8.28 1.67
C PHE A 7 -11.89 -8.52 0.48
N LEU A 8 -12.39 -8.38 -0.75
CA LEU A 8 -11.56 -8.50 -1.97
C LEU A 8 -10.44 -7.45 -1.98
N PHE A 9 -10.76 -6.19 -1.72
CA PHE A 9 -9.79 -5.10 -1.63
C PHE A 9 -8.68 -5.42 -0.63
N LYS A 10 -9.05 -5.78 0.60
CA LYS A 10 -8.09 -6.13 1.66
C LYS A 10 -7.22 -7.32 1.27
N THR A 11 -7.80 -8.32 0.62
CA THR A 11 -7.07 -9.52 0.17
C THR A 11 -6.06 -9.15 -0.92
N CYS A 12 -6.48 -8.37 -1.94
CA CYS A 12 -5.59 -7.88 -2.98
C CYS A 12 -4.47 -7.00 -2.41
N LEU A 13 -4.79 -6.11 -1.48
CA LEU A 13 -3.81 -5.27 -0.79
C LEU A 13 -2.77 -6.10 -0.04
N MET A 14 -3.23 -7.13 0.69
CA MET A 14 -2.34 -8.01 1.44
C MET A 14 -1.43 -8.80 0.50
N LEU A 15 -1.96 -9.34 -0.60
CA LEU A 15 -1.17 -10.03 -1.62
C LEU A 15 -0.17 -9.08 -2.31
N PHE A 16 -0.57 -7.85 -2.61
CA PHE A 16 0.31 -6.82 -3.16
C PHE A 16 1.46 -6.51 -2.20
N MET A 17 1.17 -6.29 -0.91
CA MET A 17 2.19 -5.99 0.09
C MET A 17 3.17 -7.15 0.27
N ILE A 18 2.67 -8.38 0.33
CA ILE A 18 3.52 -9.58 0.42
C ILE A 18 4.37 -9.73 -0.85
N GLY A 19 3.76 -9.60 -2.04
CA GLY A 19 4.47 -9.70 -3.32
C GLY A 19 5.57 -8.65 -3.46
N GLY A 20 5.27 -7.39 -3.13
CA GLY A 20 6.25 -6.30 -3.14
C GLY A 20 7.37 -6.51 -2.11
N THR A 21 7.04 -7.00 -0.92
CA THR A 21 8.05 -7.31 0.11
C THR A 21 8.98 -8.43 -0.35
N CYS A 22 8.44 -9.52 -0.90
CA CYS A 22 9.23 -10.62 -1.45
C CYS A 22 10.13 -10.16 -2.61
N LEU A 23 9.63 -9.27 -3.47
CA LEU A 23 10.40 -8.68 -4.56
C LEU A 23 11.60 -7.91 -4.01
N VAL A 24 11.39 -6.99 -3.07
CA VAL A 24 12.46 -6.17 -2.48
C VAL A 24 13.46 -7.04 -1.71
N LEU A 25 13.00 -8.06 -0.97
CA LEU A 25 13.88 -9.00 -0.29
C LEU A 25 14.75 -9.81 -1.26
N GLY A 26 14.18 -10.24 -2.41
CA GLY A 26 14.93 -10.92 -3.45
C GLY A 26 16.00 -10.03 -4.09
N GLN A 27 15.66 -8.76 -4.35
CA GLN A 27 16.62 -7.76 -4.83
C GLN A 27 17.72 -7.48 -3.79
N LEU A 28 17.35 -7.32 -2.52
CA LEU A 28 18.28 -7.10 -1.42
C LEU A 28 19.25 -8.28 -1.26
N ALA A 29 18.73 -9.51 -1.30
CA ALA A 29 19.56 -10.72 -1.29
C ALA A 29 20.50 -10.77 -2.51
N GLY A 30 20.01 -10.43 -3.71
CA GLY A 30 20.84 -10.35 -4.91
C GLY A 30 21.99 -9.36 -4.78
N ILE A 31 21.77 -8.21 -4.14
CA ILE A 31 22.82 -7.23 -3.84
C ILE A 31 23.82 -7.77 -2.81
N LEU A 32 23.34 -8.33 -1.69
CA LEU A 32 24.19 -8.86 -0.62
C LEU A 32 25.10 -10.00 -1.08
N PHE A 33 24.60 -10.87 -1.96
CA PHE A 33 25.37 -11.97 -2.53
C PHE A 33 26.09 -11.58 -3.84
N GLN A 34 26.01 -10.31 -4.27
CA GLN A 34 26.54 -9.80 -5.54
C GLN A 34 26.13 -10.63 -6.78
N LYS A 35 24.92 -11.21 -6.74
CA LYS A 35 24.35 -11.99 -7.85
C LYS A 35 23.25 -11.21 -8.54
N GLY A 36 23.60 -10.51 -9.62
CA GLY A 36 22.64 -9.77 -10.45
C GLY A 36 21.50 -10.63 -10.98
N ASP A 37 21.76 -11.91 -11.26
CA ASP A 37 20.73 -12.86 -11.73
C ASP A 37 19.56 -13.03 -10.75
N TRP A 38 19.81 -12.90 -9.45
CA TRP A 38 18.76 -13.02 -8.44
C TRP A 38 17.85 -11.80 -8.45
N ILE A 39 18.42 -10.62 -8.68
CA ILE A 39 17.69 -9.36 -8.84
C ILE A 39 16.75 -9.47 -10.06
N ILE A 40 17.27 -9.96 -11.19
CA ILE A 40 16.50 -10.10 -12.44
C ILE A 40 15.39 -11.15 -12.27
N LYS A 41 15.70 -12.32 -11.69
CA LYS A 41 14.69 -13.37 -11.47
C LYS A 41 13.58 -12.92 -10.51
N SER A 42 13.92 -12.21 -9.44
CA SER A 42 12.92 -11.66 -8.52
C SER A 42 12.04 -10.62 -9.22
N TRP A 43 12.62 -9.79 -10.09
CA TRP A 43 11.86 -8.85 -10.90
C TRP A 43 10.90 -9.54 -11.86
N GLU A 44 11.38 -10.48 -12.67
CA GLU A 44 10.53 -11.18 -13.64
C GLU A 44 9.39 -11.96 -13.00
N LEU A 45 9.64 -12.57 -11.84
CA LEU A 45 8.66 -13.41 -11.16
C LEU A 45 7.62 -12.60 -10.37
N PHE A 46 8.03 -11.52 -9.69
CA PHE A 46 7.16 -10.80 -8.76
C PHE A 46 6.66 -9.44 -9.27
N ALA A 47 7.36 -8.75 -10.18
CA ALA A 47 7.00 -7.38 -10.55
C ALA A 47 5.63 -7.32 -11.24
N ASN A 48 5.48 -8.07 -12.33
CA ASN A 48 4.23 -8.10 -13.10
C ASN A 48 3.00 -8.49 -12.28
N PRO A 49 2.98 -9.62 -11.53
CA PRO A 49 1.80 -9.98 -10.75
C PRO A 49 1.53 -8.95 -9.63
N THR A 50 2.56 -8.43 -8.97
CA THR A 50 2.40 -7.42 -7.91
C THR A 50 1.78 -6.14 -8.47
N PHE A 51 2.23 -5.65 -9.62
CA PHE A 51 1.67 -4.44 -10.24
C PHE A 51 0.22 -4.62 -10.70
N ILE A 52 -0.11 -5.78 -11.29
CA ILE A 52 -1.49 -6.08 -11.71
C ILE A 52 -2.41 -6.13 -10.49
N ILE A 53 -2.01 -6.83 -9.42
CA ILE A 53 -2.79 -6.91 -8.18
C ILE A 53 -2.95 -5.53 -7.55
N SER A 54 -1.91 -4.68 -7.59
CA SER A 54 -1.98 -3.30 -7.10
C SER A 54 -3.01 -2.47 -7.86
N ALA A 55 -3.01 -2.53 -9.19
CA ALA A 55 -3.98 -1.83 -10.01
C ALA A 55 -5.41 -2.27 -9.71
N ILE A 56 -5.63 -3.59 -9.59
CA ILE A 56 -6.94 -4.16 -9.22
C ILE A 56 -7.36 -3.72 -7.82
N ALA A 57 -6.43 -3.72 -6.85
CA ALA A 57 -6.69 -3.22 -5.52
C ALA A 57 -7.08 -1.73 -5.55
N GLY A 58 -6.39 -0.90 -6.32
CA GLY A 58 -6.72 0.52 -6.51
C GLY A 58 -8.15 0.72 -7.04
N ILE A 59 -8.57 -0.07 -8.03
CA ILE A 59 -9.94 -0.05 -8.56
C ILE A 59 -10.95 -0.42 -7.46
N PHE A 60 -10.71 -1.50 -6.71
CA PHE A 60 -11.60 -1.88 -5.61
C PHE A 60 -11.65 -0.85 -4.49
N GLY A 61 -10.53 -0.21 -4.17
CA GLY A 61 -10.45 0.89 -3.20
C GLY A 61 -11.25 2.10 -3.66
N PHE A 62 -11.13 2.47 -4.93
CA PHE A 62 -11.92 3.55 -5.54
C PHE A 62 -13.42 3.24 -5.51
N ILE A 63 -13.82 2.02 -5.89
CA ILE A 63 -15.22 1.58 -5.84
C ILE A 63 -15.74 1.62 -4.39
N LEU A 64 -14.94 1.18 -3.41
CA LEU A 64 -15.30 1.28 -1.99
C LEU A 64 -15.50 2.72 -1.53
N GLY A 65 -14.71 3.66 -2.05
CA GLY A 65 -14.89 5.09 -1.81
C GLY A 65 -16.23 5.62 -2.34
N TYR A 66 -16.70 5.10 -3.49
CA TYR A 66 -18.00 5.47 -4.05
C TYR A 66 -19.20 4.90 -3.29
N PHE A 67 -19.00 3.85 -2.49
CA PHE A 67 -19.99 3.34 -1.54
C PHE A 67 -19.63 3.79 -0.12
N PRO A 68 -19.78 5.08 0.22
CA PRO A 68 -19.46 5.59 1.54
C PRO A 68 -20.23 4.78 2.57
N LYS A 69 -19.52 4.28 3.58
CA LYS A 69 -20.17 3.93 4.84
C LYS A 69 -20.73 5.26 5.34
N GLU A 70 -21.96 5.22 5.82
CA GLU A 70 -22.49 6.28 6.67
C GLU A 70 -21.40 6.73 7.64
N LYS A 71 -21.15 8.05 7.61
CA LYS A 71 -20.02 8.80 8.16
C LYS A 71 -19.35 8.14 9.38
N VAL A 72 -18.06 7.89 9.28
CA VAL A 72 -17.18 7.97 10.45
C VAL A 72 -16.07 8.91 10.04
N ASP A 73 -16.03 10.04 10.76
CA ASP A 73 -15.11 11.15 10.59
C ASP A 73 -13.65 10.66 10.56
N GLU A 74 -13.06 10.60 9.37
CA GLU A 74 -11.60 10.47 9.15
C GLU A 74 -10.98 11.79 8.69
N GLU A 75 -11.65 12.93 8.94
CA GLU A 75 -10.99 14.24 9.01
C GLU A 75 -10.25 14.35 10.36
N ARG A 76 -9.14 13.63 10.59
CA ARG A 76 -8.18 13.98 11.67
C ARG A 76 -6.83 13.24 11.64
N VAL A 77 -6.24 12.99 10.45
CA VAL A 77 -4.88 12.39 10.37
C VAL A 77 -3.90 13.22 9.50
N TYR A 78 -4.23 14.47 9.18
CA TYR A 78 -3.28 15.41 8.55
C TYR A 78 -3.47 16.83 9.12
N SER A 79 -2.99 17.06 10.34
CA SER A 79 -2.61 18.40 10.82
C SER A 79 -1.64 18.22 11.99
N SER A 80 -0.40 17.85 11.68
CA SER A 80 0.72 17.91 12.64
C SER A 80 1.34 19.31 12.70
N ASP A 81 0.84 20.27 11.92
CA ASP A 81 1.45 21.60 11.80
C ASP A 81 0.75 22.67 12.69
N GLU A 82 -0.54 22.53 13.02
CA GLU A 82 -1.27 23.55 13.80
C GLU A 82 -0.97 23.57 15.31
N VAL A 83 -0.43 22.49 15.89
CA VAL A 83 -0.10 22.46 17.34
C VAL A 83 1.14 23.32 17.66
N SER A 84 1.99 23.57 16.67
CA SER A 84 3.22 24.35 16.82
C SER A 84 2.96 25.85 16.96
N GLU A 85 1.99 26.40 16.23
CA GLU A 85 1.73 27.85 16.22
C GLU A 85 1.00 28.35 17.48
N GLU A 86 0.09 27.56 18.07
CA GLU A 86 -0.57 27.97 19.32
C GLU A 86 0.41 28.01 20.51
N LEU A 87 1.46 27.18 20.52
CA LEU A 87 2.42 27.12 21.62
C LEU A 87 3.45 28.26 21.60
N GLU A 88 3.71 28.89 20.45
CA GLU A 88 4.55 30.09 20.37
C GLU A 88 3.80 31.38 20.73
N LEU A 89 2.48 31.45 20.54
CA LEU A 89 1.68 32.62 20.91
C LEU A 89 1.37 32.72 22.41
N VAL A 90 1.57 31.64 23.16
CA VAL A 90 1.30 31.56 24.61
C VAL A 90 2.58 31.69 25.46
N ARG A 91 3.76 31.85 24.84
CA ARG A 91 5.04 32.06 25.53
C ARG A 91 5.48 33.52 25.53
#